data_AF-A0A958C5U0-F1
#
_entry.id   AF-A0A958C5U0-F1
#
_cell.length_a   1.000
_cell.length_b   1.000
_cell.length_c   1.000
_cell.angle_alpha   90.00
_cell.angle_beta   90.00
_cell.angle_gamma   90.00
#
_symmetry.space_group_name_H-M   'P 1'
#
loop_
_entity.id
_entity.type
_entity.pdbx_description
1 polymer ?
#
loop_
_entity_poly.entity_id
_entity_poly.type
_entity_poly.pdbx_seq_one_letter_code
_entity_poly.pdbx_strand_id
1 'polypeptide(L)'
;MAWHKSILDRLTDTGLFAQVALVGGKVRATIDDTRFLDIHFDPRTRSYLYALIDLTLPYAGDKRLFGWDDYPHEGVEAFRLIASYPHHFQSRSAKGDWIFEESPMRGDLPSEVSVVLRTLREHLG
;
A
#
# COMPACT_ATOMS: atom_id res chain seq x y z
N MET A 1 -6.60 21.48 -8.65
CA MET A 1 -7.23 20.15 -8.86
C MET A 1 -7.02 19.31 -7.61
N ALA A 2 -8.09 18.75 -7.04
CA ALA A 2 -8.00 17.83 -5.92
C ALA A 2 -7.44 16.48 -6.40
N TRP A 3 -6.18 16.18 -6.04
CA TRP A 3 -5.48 14.95 -6.46
C TRP A 3 -6.26 13.67 -6.16
N HIS A 4 -7.04 13.67 -5.07
CA HIS A 4 -7.82 12.51 -4.62
C HIS A 4 -9.01 12.20 -5.54
N LYS A 5 -9.55 13.18 -6.29
CA LYS A 5 -10.75 12.98 -7.08
C LYS A 5 -10.55 11.94 -8.19
N SER A 6 -9.46 12.08 -8.96
CA SER A 6 -9.15 11.12 -10.04
C SER A 6 -8.87 9.71 -9.52
N ILE A 7 -8.36 9.59 -8.30
CA ILE A 7 -8.08 8.31 -7.64
C ILE A 7 -9.38 7.67 -7.16
N LEU A 8 -10.24 8.45 -6.50
CA LEU A 8 -11.56 8.02 -6.06
C LEU A 8 -12.35 7.44 -7.25
N ASP A 9 -12.42 8.18 -8.35
CA ASP A 9 -13.14 7.76 -9.56
C ASP A 9 -12.54 6.44 -10.09
N ARG A 10 -11.21 6.37 -10.27
CA ARG A 10 -10.53 5.17 -10.78
C ARG A 10 -10.72 3.93 -9.92
N LEU A 11 -10.66 4.06 -8.59
CA LEU A 11 -10.84 2.93 -7.68
C LEU A 11 -12.30 2.48 -7.67
N THR A 12 -13.24 3.43 -7.70
CA THR A 12 -14.67 3.14 -7.73
C THR A 12 -15.05 2.35 -8.99
N ASP A 13 -14.52 2.76 -10.15
CA ASP A 13 -14.79 2.12 -11.45
C ASP A 13 -14.29 0.66 -11.55
N THR A 14 -13.44 0.21 -10.63
CA THR A 14 -12.91 -1.17 -10.66
C THR A 14 -13.91 -2.24 -10.25
N GLY A 15 -14.96 -1.86 -9.50
CA GLY A 15 -15.89 -2.80 -8.86
C GLY A 15 -15.27 -3.71 -7.80
N LEU A 16 -14.01 -3.49 -7.43
CA LEU A 16 -13.24 -4.34 -6.50
C LEU A 16 -13.49 -4.00 -5.03
N PHE A 17 -13.97 -2.79 -4.76
CA PHE A 17 -14.11 -2.24 -3.43
C PHE A 17 -15.58 -2.06 -3.08
N ALA A 18 -15.97 -2.50 -1.89
CA ALA A 18 -17.30 -2.25 -1.33
C ALA A 18 -17.55 -0.75 -1.09
N GLN A 19 -16.48 0.00 -0.78
CA GLN A 19 -16.56 1.44 -0.57
C GLN A 19 -15.23 2.11 -0.92
N VAL A 20 -15.28 3.29 -1.54
CA VAL A 20 -14.10 4.16 -1.71
C VAL A 20 -14.44 5.54 -1.15
N ALA A 21 -13.64 6.04 -0.20
CA ALA A 21 -13.91 7.30 0.48
C ALA A 21 -12.63 8.07 0.82
N LEU A 22 -12.75 9.40 0.94
CA LEU A 22 -11.70 10.22 1.53
C LEU A 22 -11.85 10.19 3.06
N VAL A 23 -10.81 9.72 3.75
CA VAL A 23 -10.76 9.62 5.22
C VAL A 23 -9.61 10.49 5.71
N GLY A 24 -9.92 11.70 6.17
CA GLY A 24 -8.91 12.70 6.50
C GLY A 24 -8.07 13.06 5.27
N GLY A 25 -6.77 12.80 5.31
CA GLY A 25 -5.82 13.10 4.24
C GLY A 25 -5.52 11.96 3.28
N LYS A 26 -6.26 10.85 3.31
CA LYS A 26 -6.03 9.66 2.48
C LYS A 26 -7.32 9.16 1.84
N VAL A 27 -7.19 8.51 0.69
CA VAL A 27 -8.26 7.71 0.08
C VAL A 27 -8.21 6.32 0.70
N ARG A 28 -9.33 5.81 1.18
CA ARG A 28 -9.50 4.43 1.63
C ARG A 28 -10.46 3.71 0.70
N ALA A 29 -10.04 2.57 0.18
CA ALA A 29 -10.84 1.67 -0.63
C ALA A 29 -11.03 0.35 0.12
N THR A 30 -12.20 0.19 0.72
CA THR A 30 -12.58 -0.97 1.54
C THR A 30 -12.91 -2.16 0.65
N ILE A 31 -12.27 -3.29 0.90
CA ILE A 31 -12.58 -4.57 0.26
C ILE A 31 -13.66 -5.28 1.08
N ASP A 32 -13.42 -5.39 2.39
CA ASP A 32 -14.35 -5.90 3.39
C ASP A 32 -14.05 -5.32 4.78
N ASP A 33 -14.72 -5.81 5.83
CA ASP A 33 -14.60 -5.34 7.21
C ASP A 33 -13.18 -5.41 7.78
N THR A 34 -12.32 -6.26 7.21
CA THR A 34 -10.96 -6.52 7.69
C THR A 34 -9.88 -6.10 6.71
N ARG A 35 -10.22 -5.86 5.43
CA ARG A 35 -9.26 -5.59 4.37
C ARG A 35 -9.57 -4.30 3.62
N PHE A 36 -8.57 -3.44 3.45
CA PHE A 36 -8.73 -2.18 2.73
C PHE A 36 -7.42 -1.63 2.18
N LEU A 37 -7.48 -0.93 1.05
CA LEU A 37 -6.37 -0.18 0.47
C LEU A 37 -6.42 1.27 0.95
N ASP A 38 -5.40 1.72 1.67
CA ASP A 38 -5.19 3.14 1.97
C ASP A 38 -4.26 3.75 0.92
N ILE A 39 -4.53 4.99 0.48
CA ILE A 39 -3.69 5.77 -0.43
C ILE A 39 -3.56 7.20 0.08
N HIS A 40 -2.32 7.63 0.36
CA HIS A 40 -1.98 8.96 0.80
C HIS A 40 -1.07 9.64 -0.22
N PHE A 41 -1.13 10.97 -0.32
CA PHE A 41 -0.17 11.75 -1.11
C PHE A 41 0.72 12.53 -0.15
N ASP A 42 2.04 12.25 -0.16
CA ASP A 42 3.00 13.04 0.60
C ASP A 42 3.39 14.28 -0.22
N PRO A 43 3.00 15.50 0.22
CA PRO A 43 3.32 16.73 -0.51
C PRO A 43 4.81 17.08 -0.48
N ARG A 44 5.59 16.55 0.48
CA ARG A 44 7.03 16.83 0.62
C ARG A 44 7.83 16.14 -0.48
N THR A 45 7.56 14.85 -0.70
CA THR A 45 8.20 14.02 -1.72
C THR A 45 7.45 14.07 -3.06
N ARG A 46 6.23 14.63 -3.07
CA ARG A 46 5.30 14.65 -4.20
C ARG A 46 5.00 13.24 -4.74
N SER A 47 4.98 12.25 -3.86
CA SER A 47 4.75 10.85 -4.18
C SER A 47 3.50 10.33 -3.47
N TYR A 48 2.90 9.30 -4.06
CA TYR A 48 1.84 8.54 -3.45
C TYR A 48 2.39 7.42 -2.60
N LEU A 49 1.75 7.24 -1.46
CA LEU A 49 1.88 6.11 -0.57
C LEU A 49 0.60 5.32 -0.71
N TYR A 50 0.69 4.01 -0.77
CA TYR A 50 -0.49 3.17 -0.71
C TYR A 50 -0.16 1.97 0.15
N ALA A 51 -1.14 1.45 0.88
CA ALA A 51 -0.98 0.35 1.79
C ALA A 51 -2.19 -0.57 1.69
N LEU A 52 -2.02 -1.81 1.24
CA LEU A 52 -3.05 -2.83 1.45
C LEU A 52 -2.98 -3.26 2.91
N ILE A 53 -4.08 -3.06 3.61
CA ILE A 53 -4.26 -3.42 5.00
C ILE A 53 -5.08 -4.70 5.12
N ASP A 54 -4.59 -5.67 5.88
CA ASP A 54 -5.32 -6.86 6.31
C ASP A 54 -5.25 -7.01 7.83
N LEU A 55 -6.38 -6.78 8.49
CA LEU A 55 -6.50 -6.84 9.95
C LEU A 55 -6.55 -8.27 10.50
N THR A 56 -6.68 -9.28 9.64
CA THR A 56 -6.67 -10.70 10.04
C THR A 56 -5.27 -11.23 10.29
N LEU A 57 -4.23 -10.50 9.86
CA LEU A 57 -2.85 -10.91 10.03
C LEU A 57 -2.43 -10.88 11.51
N PRO A 58 -1.70 -11.91 11.98
CA PRO A 58 -1.55 -12.18 13.41
C PRO A 58 -0.66 -11.18 14.16
N TYR A 59 0.17 -10.40 13.47
CA TYR A 59 1.07 -9.44 14.12
C TYR A 59 0.71 -8.01 13.75
N ALA A 60 0.80 -7.09 14.72
CA ALA A 60 0.37 -5.70 14.54
C ALA A 60 1.09 -4.95 13.40
N GLY A 61 2.35 -5.31 13.11
CA GLY A 61 3.13 -4.76 11.99
C GLY A 61 2.79 -5.40 10.64
N ASP A 62 2.22 -6.60 10.64
CA ASP A 62 1.97 -7.41 9.44
C ASP A 62 0.72 -6.96 8.71
N LYS A 63 -0.09 -6.10 9.33
CA LYS A 63 -1.33 -5.62 8.74
C LYS A 63 -1.11 -4.93 7.40
N ARG A 64 0.11 -4.56 7.01
CA ARG A 64 0.45 -3.93 5.72
C ARG A 64 1.12 -4.96 4.79
N LEU A 65 0.54 -5.16 3.61
CA LEU A 65 0.96 -6.16 2.63
C LEU A 65 1.82 -5.58 1.49
N PHE A 66 1.67 -4.28 1.18
CA PHE A 66 2.55 -3.56 0.24
C PHE A 66 2.42 -2.05 0.44
N GLY A 67 3.51 -1.27 0.35
CA GLY A 67 3.38 0.19 0.37
C GLY A 67 4.66 1.00 0.53
N TRP A 68 4.65 2.25 0.05
CA TRP A 68 5.61 3.27 0.48
C TRP A 68 5.53 3.36 2.00
N ASP A 69 6.66 3.16 2.66
CA ASP A 69 6.78 3.46 4.07
C ASP A 69 7.99 4.35 4.30
N ASP A 70 7.77 5.47 4.99
CA ASP A 70 8.80 6.21 5.70
C ASP A 70 8.93 5.72 7.15
N TYR A 71 8.16 4.68 7.54
CA TYR A 71 8.23 4.13 8.88
C TYR A 71 9.62 3.52 9.13
N PRO A 72 10.36 4.02 10.14
CA PRO A 72 11.66 3.47 10.47
C PRO A 72 11.47 2.06 11.05
N HIS A 73 11.88 1.03 10.29
CA HIS A 73 12.15 -0.28 10.87
C HIS A 73 13.46 -0.21 11.67
N GLU A 74 13.38 0.36 12.87
CA GLU A 74 14.53 0.52 13.76
C GLU A 74 15.26 -0.83 13.95
N GLY A 75 16.57 -0.85 13.68
CA GLY A 75 17.41 -2.03 13.85
C GLY A 75 17.40 -3.04 12.70
N VAL A 76 16.68 -2.79 11.60
CA VAL A 76 16.76 -3.60 10.39
C VAL A 76 17.66 -2.90 9.39
N GLU A 77 18.90 -3.33 9.18
CA GLU A 77 19.76 -2.70 8.14
C GLU A 77 19.48 -3.28 6.74
N ALA A 78 18.95 -4.50 6.67
CA ALA A 78 18.72 -5.21 5.41
C ALA A 78 17.74 -4.49 4.47
N PHE A 79 16.72 -3.79 4.98
CA PHE A 79 15.77 -3.07 4.12
C PHE A 79 16.40 -1.84 3.46
N ARG A 80 17.43 -1.22 4.04
CA ARG A 80 18.14 -0.10 3.40
C ARG A 80 18.97 -0.52 2.18
N LEU A 81 19.19 -1.82 2.01
CA LEU A 81 20.02 -2.38 0.94
C LEU A 81 19.23 -2.75 -0.32
N ILE A 82 17.89 -2.70 -0.27
CA ILE A 82 17.05 -2.99 -1.45
C ILE A 82 17.13 -1.84 -2.46
N ALA A 83 17.19 -2.13 -3.76
CA ALA A 83 17.38 -1.10 -4.78
C ALA A 83 16.18 -0.15 -4.89
N SER A 84 15.00 -0.60 -4.48
CA SER A 84 13.78 0.19 -4.51
C SER A 84 13.56 1.08 -3.29
N TYR A 85 14.48 1.08 -2.31
CA TYR A 85 14.36 1.85 -1.08
C TYR A 85 13.98 3.32 -1.35
N PRO A 86 12.99 3.90 -0.61
CA PRO A 86 12.27 3.29 0.52
C PRO A 86 11.08 2.41 0.13
N HIS A 87 10.77 2.26 -1.17
CA HIS A 87 9.63 1.49 -1.65
C HIS A 87 9.90 -0.01 -1.57
N HIS A 88 9.01 -0.76 -0.93
CA HIS A 88 9.17 -2.21 -0.84
C HIS A 88 7.85 -2.93 -0.58
N PHE A 89 7.87 -4.23 -0.84
CA PHE A 89 6.91 -5.17 -0.27
C PHE A 89 7.44 -5.65 1.08
N GLN A 90 6.53 -5.88 2.02
CA GLN A 90 6.88 -6.47 3.31
C GLN A 90 5.98 -7.66 3.60
N SER A 91 6.56 -8.70 4.17
CA SER A 91 5.84 -9.87 4.65
C SER A 91 6.58 -10.51 5.82
N ARG A 92 5.98 -11.54 6.42
CA ARG A 92 6.66 -12.39 7.40
C ARG A 92 6.99 -13.75 6.82
N SER A 93 8.17 -14.25 7.19
CA SER A 93 8.51 -15.66 7.01
C SER A 93 7.61 -16.55 7.88
N ALA A 94 7.61 -17.86 7.62
CA ALA A 94 6.93 -18.85 8.48
C ALA A 94 7.44 -18.84 9.93
N LYS A 95 8.62 -18.27 10.19
CA LYS A 95 9.22 -18.13 11.53
C LYS A 95 8.92 -16.78 12.18
N GLY A 96 8.23 -15.88 11.47
CA GLY A 96 7.92 -14.54 11.95
C GLY A 96 9.04 -13.51 11.73
N ASP A 97 10.04 -13.80 10.89
CA ASP A 97 11.07 -12.83 10.51
C ASP A 97 10.53 -11.88 9.42
N TRP A 98 10.98 -10.63 9.41
CA TRP A 98 10.64 -9.71 8.32
C TRP A 98 11.32 -10.10 7.00
N ILE A 99 10.55 -10.08 5.93
CA ILE A 99 11.02 -10.22 4.55
C ILE A 99 10.67 -8.93 3.82
N PHE A 100 11.66 -8.35 3.13
CA PHE A 100 11.52 -7.15 2.32
C PHE A 100 11.88 -7.49 0.88
N GLU A 101 11.01 -7.12 -0.05
CA GLU A 101 11.21 -7.37 -1.48
C GLU A 101 11.09 -6.07 -2.28
N GLU A 102 11.77 -6.01 -3.42
CA GLU A 102 11.75 -4.83 -4.25
C GLU A 102 10.34 -4.55 -4.78
N SER A 103 9.91 -3.30 -4.62
CA SER A 103 8.69 -2.83 -5.25
C SER A 103 9.04 -2.22 -6.61
N PRO A 104 8.34 -2.61 -7.70
CA PRO A 104 8.49 -1.95 -9.00
C PRO A 104 7.89 -0.54 -9.00
N MET A 105 7.21 -0.16 -7.92
CA MET A 105 6.48 1.07 -7.81
C MET A 105 7.33 2.18 -7.15
N ARG A 106 7.12 3.41 -7.59
CA ARG A 106 7.87 4.63 -7.28
C ARG A 106 6.99 5.74 -6.70
N GLY A 107 5.72 5.46 -6.45
CA GLY A 107 4.78 6.43 -5.88
C GLY A 107 4.20 7.37 -6.92
N ASP A 108 4.16 6.97 -8.19
CA ASP A 108 3.38 7.64 -9.24
C ASP A 108 2.07 6.88 -9.47
N LEU A 109 1.11 7.07 -8.56
CA LEU A 109 -0.13 6.32 -8.60
C LEU A 109 -0.92 6.45 -9.93
N PRO A 110 -1.01 7.61 -10.60
CA PRO A 110 -1.63 7.68 -11.93
C PRO A 110 -1.09 6.67 -12.95
N SER A 111 0.22 6.38 -12.94
CA SER A 111 0.85 5.38 -13.82
C SER A 111 0.90 3.98 -13.19
N GLU A 112 0.88 3.87 -11.86
CA GLU A 112 1.04 2.63 -11.11
C GLU A 112 -0.28 1.98 -10.65
N VAL A 113 -1.42 2.66 -10.76
CA VAL A 113 -2.70 2.17 -10.22
C VAL A 113 -3.09 0.80 -10.79
N SER A 114 -2.74 0.50 -12.04
CA SER A 114 -2.97 -0.82 -12.64
C SER A 114 -2.13 -1.92 -11.97
N VAL A 115 -0.89 -1.61 -11.57
CA VAL A 115 0.00 -2.51 -10.82
C VAL A 115 -0.57 -2.73 -9.43
N VAL A 116 -0.98 -1.66 -8.74
CA VAL A 116 -1.63 -1.75 -7.41
C VAL A 116 -2.84 -2.66 -7.46
N LEU A 117 -3.73 -2.48 -8.44
CA LEU A 117 -4.94 -3.29 -8.59
C LEU A 117 -4.63 -4.74 -8.94
N ARG A 118 -3.61 -4.99 -9.77
CA ARG A 118 -3.16 -6.35 -10.11
C ARG A 118 -2.62 -7.06 -8.87
N THR A 119 -1.69 -6.44 -8.15
CA THR A 119 -1.11 -7.00 -6.91
C THR A 119 -2.20 -7.26 -5.88
N LEU A 120 -3.18 -6.37 -5.76
CA LEU A 120 -4.30 -6.55 -4.85
C LEU A 120 -5.15 -7.77 -5.23
N ARG A 121 -5.43 -7.97 -6.53
CA ARG A 121 -6.15 -9.17 -7.00
C ARG A 121 -5.36 -10.45 -6.74
N GLU A 122 -4.08 -10.47 -7.09
CA GLU A 122 -3.21 -11.62 -6.84
C GLU A 122 -3.17 -12.00 -5.35
N HIS A 123 -3.23 -11.00 -4.46
CA HIS A 123 -3.25 -11.24 -3.02
C HIS A 123 -4.62 -11.75 -2.50
N LEU A 124 -5.72 -11.34 -3.11
CA LEU A 124 -7.07 -11.72 -2.67
C LEU A 124 -7.53 -13.09 -3.18
N GLY A 125 -6.86 -13.65 -4.19
CA GLY A 125 -7.22 -14.91 -4.85
C GLY A 125 -8.21 -14.74 -6.01
#